data_AF-A0A259LHM6-F1
#
_entry.id   AF-A0A259LHM6-F1
#
_cell.length_a   1.000
_cell.length_b   1.000
_cell.length_c   1.000
_cell.angle_alpha   90.00
_cell.angle_beta   90.00
_cell.angle_gamma   90.00
#
_symmetry.space_group_name_H-M   'P 1'
#
loop_
_entity.id
_entity.type
_entity.pdbx_description
1 polymer ?
#
loop_
_entity_poly.entity_id
_entity_poly.type
_entity_poly.pdbx_seq_one_letter_code
_entity_poly.pdbx_strand_id
1 'polypeptide(L)' 'MSLGPALTLENRFVRLRPFSPEADGGELYTLAARAPEIFQLWSHRGPGDWVGSWIDVIRKRTIDGSMIPFAVTHPQDGA' A
#
# COMPACT_ATOMS: atom_id res chain seq x y z
N MET A 1 -13.04 -13.11 -4.57
CA MET A 1 -12.58 -13.11 -5.99
C MET A 1 -11.09 -13.34 -5.98
N SER A 2 -10.60 -14.43 -6.57
CA SER A 2 -9.17 -14.57 -6.87
C SER A 2 -8.97 -14.02 -8.27
N LEU A 3 -8.17 -12.96 -8.41
CA LEU A 3 -7.51 -12.71 -9.69
C LEU A 3 -6.68 -13.97 -10.00
N GLY A 4 -6.54 -14.33 -11.27
CA GLY A 4 -5.68 -15.44 -11.70
C GLY A 4 -4.20 -15.17 -11.37
N PRO A 5 -3.21 -15.74 -12.09
CA PRO A 5 -1.79 -15.48 -11.80
C PRO A 5 -1.53 -13.98 -11.60
N ALA A 6 -0.76 -13.65 -10.55
CA ALA A 6 -0.63 -12.29 -10.01
C ALA A 6 -0.54 -11.23 -11.12
N LEU A 7 -1.56 -10.38 -11.20
CA LEU A 7 -1.68 -9.36 -12.24
C LEU A 7 -0.65 -8.25 -11.95
N THR A 8 0.53 -8.35 -12.56
CA THR A 8 1.49 -7.26 -12.59
C THR A 8 1.12 -6.32 -13.73
N LEU A 9 0.78 -5.06 -13.42
CA LEU A 9 0.52 -4.02 -14.42
C LEU A 9 1.72 -3.09 -14.47
N GLU A 10 2.37 -2.95 -15.63
CA GLU A 10 3.65 -2.23 -15.75
C GLU A 10 3.73 -1.35 -17.00
N ASN A 11 4.43 -0.22 -16.86
CA ASN A 11 4.99 0.56 -17.96
C ASN A 11 6.41 1.03 -17.62
N ARG A 12 7.05 1.85 -18.45
CA ARG A 12 8.43 2.33 -18.24
C ARG A 12 8.67 3.14 -16.96
N PHE A 13 7.63 3.57 -16.25
CA PHE A 13 7.70 4.42 -15.07
C PHE A 13 7.11 3.78 -13.82
N VAL A 14 6.18 2.83 -13.96
CA VAL A 14 5.40 2.29 -12.83
C VAL A 14 5.16 0.80 -13.01
N ARG A 15 5.32 0.05 -11.92
CA ARG A 15 4.84 -1.32 -11.74
C ARG A 15 3.84 -1.37 -10.58
N LEU A 16 2.69 -1.99 -10.83
CA LEU A 16 1.70 -2.34 -9.81
C LEU A 16 1.84 -3.83 -9.52
N ARG A 17 2.06 -4.18 -8.25
CA ARG A 17 2.07 -5.56 -7.76
C ARG A 17 1.11 -5.70 -6.58
N PRO A 18 0.60 -6.91 -6.27
CA PRO A 18 -0.17 -7.12 -5.06
C PRO A 18 0.56 -6.56 -3.84
N PHE A 19 -0.16 -5.83 -3.01
CA PHE A 19 0.37 -5.28 -1.77
C PHE A 19 0.58 -6.40 -0.74
N SER A 20 1.72 -6.38 -0.05
CA SER A 20 2.04 -7.25 1.08
C SER A 20 2.31 -6.38 2.30
N PRO A 21 1.50 -6.48 3.38
CA PRO A 21 1.79 -5.79 4.63
C PRO A 21 3.19 -6.06 5.17
N GLU A 22 3.66 -7.30 5.03
CA GLU A 22 4.97 -7.72 5.52
C GLU A 22 6.13 -7.09 4.74
N ALA A 23 6.00 -6.98 3.42
CA ALA A 23 7.05 -6.39 2.57
C ALA A 23 6.97 -4.86 2.50
N ASP A 24 5.76 -4.30 2.47
CA ASP A 24 5.50 -2.89 2.12
C ASP A 24 5.28 -2.00 3.35
N GLY A 25 4.95 -2.61 4.51
CA GLY A 25 4.61 -1.85 5.71
C GLY A 25 5.73 -0.91 6.17
N GLY A 26 6.98 -1.38 6.16
CA GLY A 26 8.14 -0.57 6.56
C GLY A 26 8.35 0.68 5.69
N GLU A 27 8.08 0.56 4.39
CA GLU A 27 8.16 1.69 3.47
C GLU A 27 7.03 2.71 3.71
N LEU A 28 5.82 2.24 4.06
CA LEU A 28 4.72 3.12 4.45
C LEU A 28 5.04 3.93 5.72
N TYR A 29 5.67 3.31 6.73
CA TYR A 29 6.13 4.05 7.92
C TYR A 29 7.23 5.07 7.56
N THR A 30 8.14 4.70 6.65
CA THR A 30 9.19 5.62 6.17
C THR A 30 8.59 6.81 5.42
N LEU A 31 7.60 6.56 4.57
CA LEU A 31 6.84 7.59 3.88
C LEU A 31 6.15 8.49 4.89
N ALA A 32 5.43 7.93 5.87
CA ALA A 32 4.74 8.68 6.92
C ALA A 32 5.68 9.59 7.72
N ALA A 33 6.90 9.13 8.03
CA ALA A 33 7.90 9.91 8.76
C ALA A 33 8.49 11.07 7.93
N ARG A 34 8.60 10.89 6.62
CA ARG A 34 9.13 11.89 5.68
C ARG A 34 8.04 12.75 5.04
N ALA A 35 6.78 12.42 5.27
CA ALA A 35 5.66 12.99 4.56
C ALA A 35 5.60 14.51 4.79
N PRO A 36 5.66 15.33 3.73
CA PRO A 36 5.40 16.76 3.83
C PRO A 36 4.10 17.05 4.59
N GLU A 37 4.02 18.20 5.25
CA GLU A 37 2.88 18.57 6.10
C GLU A 37 1.52 18.47 5.38
N ILE A 38 1.49 18.60 4.05
CA ILE A 38 0.27 18.43 3.24
C ILE A 38 -0.33 17.02 3.33
N PHE A 39 0.47 15.97 3.57
CA PHE A 39 -0.01 14.61 3.80
C PHE A 39 -0.55 14.41 5.21
N GLN A 40 -0.35 15.37 6.11
CA GLN A 40 -1.04 15.38 7.41
C GLN A 40 -2.56 15.53 7.26
N LEU A 41 -3.05 15.96 6.10
CA LEU A 41 -4.47 16.10 5.77
C LEU A 41 -5.08 14.81 5.21
N TRP A 42 -4.33 13.71 5.12
CA TRP A 42 -4.91 12.43 4.75
C TRP A 42 -6.00 12.02 5.72
N SER A 43 -7.16 11.67 5.15
CA SER A 43 -8.42 11.43 5.87
C SER A 43 -8.34 10.30 6.91
N HIS A 44 -7.27 9.49 6.88
CA HIS A 44 -7.03 8.37 7.78
C HIS A 44 -5.96 8.65 8.85
N ARG A 45 -5.33 9.84 8.86
CA ARG A 45 -4.37 10.22 9.90
C ARG A 45 -5.12 10.58 11.19
N GLY A 46 -5.50 9.57 11.95
CA GLY A 46 -6.02 9.70 13.31
C GLY A 46 -4.90 9.84 14.36
N PRO A 47 -5.23 10.11 15.62
CA PRO A 47 -4.26 10.04 16.71
C PRO A 47 -3.69 8.61 16.84
N GLY A 48 -2.42 8.49 17.20
CA GLY A 48 -1.74 7.20 17.40
C GLY A 48 -1.15 6.61 16.11
N ASP A 49 -1.02 5.28 16.06
CA ASP A 49 -0.46 4.56 14.91
C ASP A 49 -1.50 4.42 13.78
N TRP A 50 -1.66 5.51 13.03
CA TRP A 50 -2.57 5.56 11.90
C TRP A 50 -2.10 4.70 10.71
N VAL A 51 -0.79 4.47 10.56
CA VAL A 51 -0.24 3.62 9.48
C VAL A 51 -0.62 2.16 9.73
N GLY A 52 -0.40 1.66 10.95
CA GLY A 52 -0.81 0.32 11.36
C GLY A 52 -2.32 0.13 11.21
N SER A 53 -3.10 1.10 11.69
CA SER A 53 -4.56 1.10 11.55
C SER A 53 -5.01 1.03 10.08
N TRP A 54 -4.31 1.73 9.18
CA TRP A 54 -4.61 1.71 7.75
C TRP A 54 -4.25 0.36 7.11
N ILE A 55 -3.10 -0.23 7.46
CA ILE A 55 -2.71 -1.58 7.03
C ILE A 55 -3.76 -2.61 7.46
N ASP A 56 -4.30 -2.51 8.67
CA ASP A 56 -5.35 -3.40 9.17
C ASP A 56 -6.66 -3.25 8.39
N VAL A 57 -7.04 -2.01 8.03
CA VAL A 57 -8.21 -1.77 7.16
C VAL A 57 -8.01 -2.41 5.79
N ILE A 58 -6.83 -2.27 5.19
CA ILE A 58 -6.50 -2.92 3.90
C ILE A 58 -6.62 -4.44 4.04
N ARG A 59 -6.01 -5.03 5.08
CA ARG A 59 -6.06 -6.46 5.35
C ARG A 59 -7.49 -6.96 5.47
N LYS A 60 -8.30 -6.33 6.32
CA LYS A 60 -9.72 -6.69 6.53
C LYS A 60 -10.50 -6.64 5.23
N ARG A 61 -10.41 -5.52 4.49
CA ARG A 61 -11.17 -5.33 3.25
C ARG A 61 -10.73 -6.28 2.14
N THR A 62 -9.47 -6.69 2.13
CA THR A 62 -8.93 -7.69 1.19
C THR A 62 -9.48 -9.08 1.51
N ILE A 63 -9.48 -9.48 2.78
CA ILE A 63 -10.08 -10.75 3.25
C ILE A 63 -11.57 -10.78 2.91
N ASP A 64 -12.29 -9.69 3.16
CA ASP A 64 -13.71 -9.55 2.86
C ASP A 64 -14.01 -9.49 1.34
N GLY A 65 -12.98 -9.44 0.49
CA GLY A 65 -13.11 -9.36 -0.97
C GLY A 65 -13.63 -8.03 -1.49
N SER A 66 -13.69 -7.00 -0.65
CA SER A 66 -14.16 -5.64 -0.97
C SER A 66 -13.06 -4.70 -1.47
N MET A 67 -11.82 -5.18 -1.49
CA MET A 67 -10.63 -4.44 -1.92
C MET A 67 -9.60 -5.41 -2.51
N ILE A 68 -8.87 -4.95 -3.54
CA ILE A 68 -7.68 -5.60 -4.06
C ILE A 68 -6.55 -4.57 -3.96
N PRO A 69 -5.63 -4.70 -2.99
CA PRO A 69 -4.61 -3.70 -2.75
C PRO A 69 -3.37 -3.93 -3.64
N PHE A 70 -2.80 -2.84 -4.13
CA PHE A 70 -1.58 -2.86 -4.93
C PHE A 70 -0.53 -1.92 -4.32
N ALA A 71 0.71 -2.38 -4.32
CA ALA A 71 1.88 -1.53 -4.13
C ALA A 71 2.32 -0.95 -5.48
N VAL A 72 2.78 0.30 -5.47
CA VAL A 72 3.31 1.00 -6.63
C VAL A 72 4.81 1.11 -6.47
N THR A 73 5.57 0.55 -7.40
CA THR A 73 7.03 0.65 -7.41
C THR A 73 7.53 1.17 -8.76
N HIS A 74 8.78 1.64 -8.81
CA HIS A 74 9.43 1.84 -10.10
C HIS A 74 9.83 0.46 -10.67
N PRO A 75 9.72 0.23 -12.00
CA PRO A 75 10.04 -1.06 -12.61
C PRO A 75 11.47 -1.58 -12.34
N GLN A 76 12.39 -0.65 -12.05
CA GLN A 76 13.81 -0.92 -11.81
C GLN A 76 14.14 -1.20 -10.34
N ASP A 77 13.25 -0.87 -9.41
CA ASP A 77 13.52 -1.01 -7.97
C ASP A 77 13.47 -2.48 -7.50
N GLY A 78 13.30 -3.42 -8.44
CA GLY A 78 13.20 -4.84 -8.16
C GLY A 78 11.89 -5.21 -7.46
N ALA A 79 11.52 -6.48 -7.56
CA ALA A 79 10.44 -7.08 -6.77
C ALA A 79 11.05 -7.83 -5.59
#